data_AF-A0A0Q4RYJ7-F1
#
_entry.id   AF-A0A0Q4RYJ7-F1
#
_cell.length_a   1.000
_cell.length_b   1.000
_cell.length_c   1.000
_cell.angle_alpha   90.00
_cell.angle_beta   90.00
_cell.angle_gamma   90.00
#
_symmetry.space_group_name_H-M   'P 1'
#
loop_
_entity.id
_entity.type
_entity.pdbx_description
1 polymer ?
#
loop_
_entity_poly.entity_id
_entity_poly.type
_entity_poly.pdbx_seq_one_letter_code
_entity_poly.pdbx_strand_id
1 'polypeptide(L)'
;MEELALTDDDIQFLKERIKEYDRYSILWTIIMLCLYYAFYHFNFSKEIPSEASILDGFILVEIAFLGFFTYALIKGFERNIKWKKNLYKQKKIAGSFKVLEKLITNQHDSDSTSHNVIKIFSEPENKNKYIFMDNGNFRKLQVEDFIYLEYFKDSDLIKILEFNNRKLEYIRYQIHDNTW
;
A
#
# COMPACT_ATOMS: atom_id res chain seq x y z
N MET A 1 3.74 -10.92 24.66
CA MET A 1 3.43 -10.03 23.51
C MET A 1 2.66 -8.85 24.08
N GLU A 2 2.99 -7.63 23.68
CA GLU A 2 2.50 -6.44 24.38
C GLU A 2 2.01 -5.37 23.39
N GLU A 3 0.89 -4.73 23.74
CA GLU A 3 0.41 -3.52 23.07
C GLU A 3 1.05 -2.31 23.76
N LEU A 4 1.82 -1.53 23.01
CA LEU A 4 2.67 -0.45 23.50
C LEU A 4 2.25 0.90 22.90
N ALA A 5 2.44 1.96 23.68
CA ALA A 5 2.36 3.33 23.18
C ALA A 5 3.49 3.59 22.17
N LEU A 6 3.24 4.51 21.24
CA LEU A 6 4.25 4.91 20.25
C LEU A 6 5.39 5.67 20.92
N THR A 7 6.63 5.28 20.63
CA THR A 7 7.82 6.06 20.99
C THR A 7 8.11 7.14 19.95
N ASP A 8 9.03 8.07 20.24
CA ASP A 8 9.45 9.09 19.25
C ASP A 8 10.07 8.46 17.99
N ASP A 9 10.82 7.37 18.16
CA ASP A 9 11.41 6.61 17.06
C ASP A 9 10.34 5.89 16.22
N ASP A 10 9.28 5.38 16.86
CA ASP A 10 8.10 4.86 16.16
C ASP A 10 7.41 5.96 15.33
N ILE A 11 7.22 7.14 15.91
CA ILE A 11 6.62 8.29 15.24
C ILE A 11 7.50 8.75 14.06
N GLN A 12 8.82 8.76 14.22
CA GLN A 12 9.74 9.10 13.15
C GLN A 12 9.63 8.12 11.98
N PHE A 13 9.64 6.81 12.26
CA PHE A 13 9.44 5.78 11.25
C PHE A 13 8.12 5.98 10.49
N LEU A 14 7.01 6.21 11.20
CA LEU A 14 5.71 6.45 10.58
C LEU A 14 5.71 7.71 9.71
N LYS A 15 6.36 8.80 10.17
CA LYS A 15 6.52 10.04 9.39
C LYS A 15 7.32 9.82 8.10
N GLU A 16 8.37 9.02 8.14
CA GLU A 16 9.16 8.70 6.95
C GLU A 16 8.35 7.92 5.93
N ARG A 17 7.56 6.94 6.37
CA ARG A 17 6.62 6.22 5.51
C ARG A 17 5.59 7.15 4.88
N ILE A 18 5.02 8.08 5.65
CA ILE A 18 4.11 9.10 5.13
C ILE A 18 4.76 9.95 4.03
N LYS A 19 6.00 10.41 4.25
CA LYS A 19 6.72 11.22 3.26
C LYS A 19 6.96 10.47 1.95
N GLU A 20 7.22 9.17 2.02
CA GLU A 20 7.39 8.32 0.84
C GLU A 20 6.11 8.33 -0.03
N TYR A 21 4.94 8.14 0.59
CA TYR A 21 3.64 8.22 -0.11
C TYR A 21 3.32 9.61 -0.66
N ASP A 22 3.68 10.66 0.06
CA ASP A 22 3.51 12.03 -0.43
C ASP A 22 4.33 12.29 -1.70
N ARG A 23 5.56 11.76 -1.78
CA ARG A 23 6.38 11.82 -3.00
C ARG A 23 5.73 11.12 -4.18
N TYR A 24 5.18 9.93 -3.97
CA TYR A 24 4.43 9.23 -5.03
C TYR A 24 3.18 10.01 -5.46
N SER A 25 2.52 10.71 -4.53
CA SER A 25 1.34 11.53 -4.84
C SER A 25 1.69 12.77 -5.68
N ILE A 26 2.83 13.41 -5.40
CA ILE A 26 3.37 14.49 -6.23
C ILE A 26 3.72 13.96 -7.62
N LEU A 27 4.39 12.80 -7.70
CA LEU A 27 4.72 12.16 -8.97
C LEU A 27 3.46 11.87 -9.81
N TRP A 28 2.41 11.34 -9.18
CA TRP A 28 1.11 11.16 -9.82
C TRP A 28 0.54 12.46 -10.38
N THR A 29 0.62 13.55 -9.62
CA THR A 29 0.16 14.86 -10.10
C THR A 29 0.94 15.33 -11.33
N ILE A 30 2.26 15.12 -11.34
CA ILE A 30 3.13 15.45 -12.49
C ILE A 30 2.75 14.60 -13.72
N ILE A 31 2.57 13.29 -13.55
CA ILE A 31 2.14 12.40 -14.65
C ILE A 31 0.81 12.88 -15.24
N MET A 32 -0.15 13.24 -14.39
CA MET A 32 -1.46 13.73 -14.83
C MET A 32 -1.36 15.05 -15.60
N LEU A 33 -0.51 15.99 -15.16
CA LEU A 33 -0.23 17.23 -15.90
C LEU A 33 0.39 16.95 -17.27
N CYS A 34 1.34 16.01 -17.35
CA CYS A 34 1.94 15.60 -18.62
C CYS A 34 0.91 14.96 -19.57
N LEU A 35 0.03 14.10 -19.06
CA LEU A 35 -1.04 13.47 -19.85
C LEU A 35 -2.05 14.51 -20.35
N TYR A 36 -2.43 15.47 -19.50
CA TYR A 36 -3.29 16.58 -19.90
C TYR A 36 -2.63 17.43 -21.00
N TYR A 37 -1.36 17.80 -20.83
CA TYR A 37 -0.63 18.57 -21.84
C TYR A 37 -0.49 17.81 -23.17
N ALA A 38 -0.20 16.50 -23.12
CA ALA A 38 -0.11 15.66 -24.31
C ALA A 38 -1.48 15.54 -25.01
N PHE A 39 -2.56 15.36 -24.27
CA PHE A 39 -3.92 15.37 -24.81
C PHE A 39 -4.23 16.72 -25.47
N TYR A 40 -3.95 17.83 -24.78
CA TYR A 40 -4.18 19.16 -25.31
C TYR A 40 -3.39 19.39 -26.61
N HIS A 41 -2.10 19.07 -26.62
CA HIS A 41 -1.27 19.24 -27.81
C HIS A 41 -1.73 18.32 -28.96
N PHE A 42 -2.11 17.06 -28.69
CA PHE A 42 -2.58 16.16 -29.74
C PHE A 42 -3.87 16.65 -30.40
N ASN A 43 -4.78 17.24 -29.62
CA ASN A 43 -6.10 17.63 -30.11
C ASN A 43 -6.22 19.11 -30.55
N PHE A 44 -5.35 20.01 -30.06
CA PHE A 44 -5.48 21.46 -30.27
C PHE A 44 -4.24 22.15 -30.87
N SER A 45 -3.09 21.45 -31.05
CA SER A 45 -1.87 22.09 -31.60
C SER A 45 -1.88 22.31 -33.12
N LYS A 46 -2.76 21.62 -33.85
CA LYS A 46 -3.00 21.81 -35.28
C LYS A 46 -4.41 22.35 -35.44
N GLU A 47 -4.50 23.56 -35.98
CA GLU A 47 -5.70 24.33 -36.35
C GLU A 47 -7.05 23.84 -35.82
N ILE A 48 -7.72 24.71 -35.04
CA ILE A 48 -9.08 24.49 -34.55
C ILE A 48 -9.99 24.11 -35.74
N PRO A 49 -10.62 22.91 -35.74
CA PRO A 49 -11.51 22.51 -36.81
C PRO A 49 -12.64 23.53 -36.96
N SER A 50 -12.88 24.04 -38.16
CA SER A 50 -13.84 25.14 -38.41
C SER A 50 -15.32 24.72 -38.30
N GLU A 51 -15.60 23.43 -38.12
CA GLU A 51 -16.95 22.88 -38.01
C GLU A 51 -17.43 22.85 -36.55
N ALA A 52 -18.45 23.67 -36.26
CA ALA A 52 -18.99 23.88 -34.90
C ALA A 52 -19.44 22.59 -34.18
N SER A 53 -19.97 21.59 -34.90
CA SER A 53 -20.44 20.33 -34.31
C SER A 53 -19.30 19.43 -33.79
N ILE A 54 -18.14 19.51 -34.43
CA ILE A 54 -16.93 18.80 -34.03
C ILE A 54 -16.33 19.49 -32.79
N LEU A 55 -16.35 20.82 -32.78
CA LEU A 55 -15.88 21.66 -31.67
C LEU A 55 -16.67 21.40 -30.37
N ASP A 56 -18.01 21.29 -30.46
CA ASP A 56 -18.89 21.00 -29.33
C ASP A 56 -18.65 19.60 -28.72
N GLY A 57 -18.41 18.60 -29.58
CA GLY A 57 -18.04 17.25 -29.12
C GLY A 57 -16.69 17.21 -28.40
N PHE A 58 -15.71 17.97 -28.89
CA PHE A 58 -14.38 18.04 -28.28
C PHE A 58 -14.37 18.77 -26.92
N ILE A 59 -15.13 19.86 -26.79
CA ILE A 59 -15.28 20.57 -25.50
C ILE A 59 -15.89 19.65 -24.45
N LEU A 60 -16.90 18.85 -24.82
CA LEU A 60 -17.51 17.88 -23.90
C LEU A 60 -16.53 16.79 -23.46
N VAL A 61 -15.69 16.29 -24.37
CA VAL A 61 -14.64 15.30 -24.05
C VAL A 61 -13.59 15.90 -23.11
N GLU A 62 -13.16 17.14 -23.34
CA GLU A 62 -12.20 17.82 -22.47
C GLU A 62 -12.77 18.06 -21.06
N ILE A 63 -14.03 18.50 -20.96
CA ILE A 63 -14.72 18.67 -19.66
C ILE A 63 -14.85 17.34 -18.93
N ALA A 64 -15.23 16.26 -19.64
CA ALA A 64 -15.33 14.93 -19.05
C ALA A 64 -13.96 14.42 -18.55
N PHE A 65 -12.91 14.63 -19.34
CA PHE A 65 -11.54 14.28 -18.98
C PHE A 65 -11.07 15.09 -17.76
N LEU A 66 -11.17 16.42 -17.77
CA LEU A 66 -10.84 17.27 -16.62
C LEU A 66 -11.62 16.88 -15.35
N GLY A 67 -12.92 16.61 -15.50
CA GLY A 67 -13.78 16.18 -14.41
C GLY A 67 -13.33 14.86 -13.78
N PHE A 68 -13.06 13.84 -14.62
CA PHE A 68 -12.56 12.54 -14.17
C PHE A 68 -11.20 12.66 -13.47
N PHE A 69 -10.28 13.45 -14.04
CA PHE A 69 -8.93 13.62 -13.50
C PHE A 69 -8.94 14.38 -12.17
N THR A 70 -9.75 15.44 -12.07
CA THR A 70 -9.94 16.20 -10.83
C THR A 70 -10.55 15.34 -9.74
N TYR A 71 -11.57 14.53 -10.08
CA TYR A 71 -12.17 13.58 -9.15
C TYR A 71 -11.15 12.55 -8.64
N ALA A 72 -10.35 11.96 -9.53
CA ALA A 72 -9.31 11.01 -9.17
C ALA A 72 -8.27 11.63 -8.22
N LEU A 73 -7.84 12.87 -8.48
CA LEU A 73 -6.93 13.62 -7.61
C LEU A 73 -7.54 13.84 -6.22
N ILE A 74 -8.79 14.33 -6.14
CA ILE A 74 -9.49 14.56 -4.87
C ILE A 74 -9.59 13.26 -4.08
N LYS A 75 -10.02 12.17 -4.70
CA LYS A 75 -10.11 10.86 -4.03
C LYS A 75 -8.76 10.34 -3.57
N GLY A 76 -7.70 10.58 -4.33
CA GLY A 76 -6.32 10.30 -3.92
C GLY A 76 -5.91 11.06 -2.66
N PHE A 77 -6.18 12.38 -2.62
CA PHE A 77 -5.88 13.21 -1.45
C PHE A 77 -6.70 12.82 -0.22
N GLU A 78 -8.01 12.60 -0.35
CA GLU A 78 -8.87 12.14 0.75
C GLU A 78 -8.34 10.84 1.37
N ARG A 79 -7.97 9.87 0.52
CA ARG A 79 -7.38 8.60 0.96
C ARG A 79 -6.08 8.82 1.74
N ASN A 80 -5.19 9.66 1.23
CA ASN A 80 -3.92 9.96 1.90
C ASN A 80 -4.12 10.66 3.25
N ILE A 81 -5.04 11.63 3.33
CA ILE A 81 -5.36 12.32 4.59
C ILE A 81 -5.91 11.34 5.62
N LYS A 82 -6.87 10.49 5.22
CA LYS A 82 -7.45 9.48 6.11
C LYS A 82 -6.38 8.51 6.62
N TRP A 83 -5.47 8.08 5.74
CA TRP A 83 -4.38 7.19 6.09
C TRP A 83 -3.39 7.84 7.08
N LYS A 84 -2.95 9.08 6.82
CA LYS A 84 -2.11 9.86 7.76
C LYS A 84 -2.75 9.99 9.13
N LYS A 85 -4.04 10.34 9.18
CA LYS A 85 -4.78 10.49 10.44
C LYS A 85 -4.87 9.18 11.22
N ASN A 86 -4.98 8.05 10.51
CA ASN A 86 -5.03 6.73 11.14
C ASN A 86 -3.67 6.34 11.72
N LEU A 87 -2.55 6.59 11.02
CA LEU A 87 -1.20 6.26 11.49
C LEU A 87 -0.86 6.88 12.85
N TYR A 88 -1.24 8.14 13.08
CA TYR A 88 -0.98 8.81 14.36
C TYR A 88 -1.82 8.29 15.53
N LYS A 89 -2.84 7.47 15.26
CA LYS A 89 -3.71 6.86 16.28
C LYS A 89 -3.34 5.41 16.57
N GLN A 90 -2.31 4.89 15.91
CA GLN A 90 -1.96 3.48 16.02
C GLN A 90 -1.29 3.19 17.35
N LYS A 91 -1.41 1.94 17.76
CA LYS A 91 -0.62 1.37 18.83
C LYS A 91 0.36 0.40 18.22
N LYS A 92 1.53 0.27 18.85
CA LYS A 92 2.51 -0.72 18.44
C LYS A 92 2.20 -2.05 19.11
N ILE A 93 2.34 -3.15 18.39
CA ILE A 93 2.38 -4.48 18.98
C ILE A 93 3.78 -5.02 18.76
N ALA A 94 4.40 -5.47 19.85
CA ALA A 94 5.76 -6.01 19.84
C ALA A 94 5.82 -7.35 20.57
N GLY A 95 6.65 -8.25 20.04
CA GLY A 95 6.98 -9.51 20.72
C GLY A 95 7.31 -10.64 19.76
N SER A 96 7.47 -11.83 20.33
CA SER A 96 7.68 -13.06 19.59
C SER A 96 6.35 -13.67 19.16
N PHE A 97 6.24 -14.02 17.89
CA PHE A 97 5.08 -14.63 17.26
C PHE A 97 5.46 -16.00 16.74
N LYS A 98 4.60 -16.98 16.99
CA LYS A 98 4.75 -18.32 16.46
C LYS A 98 4.25 -18.39 15.02
N VAL A 99 5.04 -18.98 14.12
CA VAL A 99 4.62 -19.29 12.76
C VAL A 99 3.66 -20.47 12.80
N LEU A 100 2.40 -20.22 12.45
CA LEU A 100 1.34 -21.23 12.47
C LEU A 100 1.28 -22.04 11.19
N GLU A 101 1.40 -21.37 10.05
CA GLU A 101 1.28 -21.99 8.74
C GLU A 101 2.20 -21.31 7.73
N LYS A 102 2.60 -22.07 6.71
CA LYS A 102 3.33 -21.59 5.54
C LYS A 102 2.48 -21.87 4.31
N LEU A 103 2.15 -20.83 3.56
CA LEU A 103 1.25 -20.87 2.42
C LEU A 103 1.98 -20.36 1.18
N ILE A 104 1.72 -20.99 0.04
CA ILE A 104 2.06 -20.43 -1.27
C ILE A 104 0.73 -20.07 -1.92
N THR A 105 0.45 -18.77 -2.05
CA THR A 105 -0.81 -18.33 -2.66
C THR A 105 -0.81 -18.69 -4.15
N ASN A 106 -2.00 -18.96 -4.69
CA ASN A 106 -2.21 -19.20 -6.12
C ASN A 106 -1.41 -20.36 -6.71
N GLN A 107 -1.11 -21.39 -5.92
CA GLN A 107 -0.32 -22.54 -6.35
C GLN A 107 -0.98 -23.35 -7.49
N HIS A 108 -2.26 -23.09 -7.79
CA HIS A 108 -3.06 -23.77 -8.82
C HIS A 108 -3.62 -22.86 -9.91
N ASP A 109 -3.26 -21.58 -9.91
CA ASP A 109 -3.86 -20.60 -10.82
C ASP A 109 -2.77 -20.00 -11.71
N SER A 110 -2.70 -20.45 -12.98
CA SER A 110 -1.59 -20.17 -13.90
C SER A 110 -1.41 -18.68 -14.22
N ASP A 111 -2.47 -17.90 -14.05
CA ASP A 111 -2.55 -16.52 -14.50
C ASP A 111 -2.21 -15.52 -13.39
N SER A 112 -1.89 -15.99 -12.18
CA SER A 112 -1.63 -15.12 -11.05
C SER A 112 -0.26 -15.38 -10.41
N THR A 113 0.38 -14.29 -9.97
CA THR A 113 1.68 -14.36 -9.32
C THR A 113 1.54 -15.08 -7.97
N SER A 114 2.28 -16.16 -7.79
CA SER A 114 2.34 -16.88 -6.51
C SER A 114 3.17 -16.09 -5.49
N HIS A 115 2.69 -16.05 -4.25
CA HIS A 115 3.39 -15.37 -3.17
C HIS A 115 3.62 -16.32 -2.00
N ASN A 116 4.78 -16.20 -1.37
CA ASN A 116 5.10 -16.96 -0.17
C ASN A 116 4.60 -16.19 1.06
N VAL A 117 3.80 -16.85 1.89
CA VAL A 117 3.11 -16.21 3.01
C VAL A 117 3.28 -17.05 4.27
N ILE A 118 3.64 -16.41 5.37
CA ILE A 118 3.56 -17.02 6.69
C ILE A 118 2.34 -16.47 7.43
N LYS A 119 1.67 -17.35 8.17
CA LYS A 119 0.54 -17.00 9.04
C LYS A 119 1.01 -16.98 10.49
N ILE A 120 0.70 -15.90 11.19
CA ILE A 120 0.89 -15.76 12.64
C ILE A 120 -0.43 -15.38 13.29
N PHE A 121 -0.56 -15.62 14.59
CA PHE A 121 -1.71 -15.15 15.36
C PHE A 121 -1.30 -14.01 16.29
N SER A 122 -2.05 -12.91 16.24
CA SER A 122 -1.91 -11.78 17.16
C SER A 122 -2.88 -11.96 18.31
N GLU A 123 -2.37 -12.28 19.50
CA GLU A 123 -3.19 -12.40 20.72
C GLU A 123 -3.85 -11.06 21.12
N PRO A 124 -3.16 -9.90 21.13
CA PRO A 124 -3.78 -8.62 21.50
C PRO A 124 -4.93 -8.20 20.58
N GLU A 125 -4.93 -8.65 19.33
CA GLU A 125 -5.99 -8.35 18.36
C GLU A 125 -6.96 -9.51 18.15
N ASN A 126 -6.68 -10.69 18.71
CA ASN A 126 -7.43 -11.93 18.51
C ASN A 126 -7.66 -12.26 17.02
N LYS A 127 -6.64 -12.09 16.17
CA LYS A 127 -6.74 -12.25 14.71
C LYS A 127 -5.50 -12.91 14.11
N ASN A 128 -5.72 -13.65 13.01
CA ASN A 128 -4.63 -14.13 12.16
C ASN A 128 -4.06 -12.99 11.31
N LYS A 129 -2.75 -13.01 11.10
CA LYS A 129 -2.00 -12.05 10.30
C LYS A 129 -1.15 -12.78 9.29
N TYR A 130 -0.94 -12.14 8.14
CA TYR A 130 -0.25 -12.75 7.01
C TYR A 130 0.92 -11.87 6.59
N ILE A 131 2.11 -12.46 6.56
CA ILE A 131 3.34 -11.76 6.17
C ILE A 131 3.82 -12.39 4.87
N PHE A 132 3.82 -11.59 3.81
CA PHE A 132 4.31 -11.95 2.49
C PHE A 132 5.80 -11.73 2.45
N MET A 133 6.54 -12.76 2.06
CA MET A 133 8.00 -12.76 2.10
C MET A 133 8.56 -13.21 0.76
N ASP A 134 9.82 -12.87 0.52
CA ASP A 134 10.57 -13.47 -0.57
C ASP A 134 10.76 -14.99 -0.33
N ASN A 135 11.10 -15.71 -1.39
CA ASN A 135 11.34 -17.15 -1.30
C ASN A 135 12.54 -17.48 -0.39
N GLY A 136 13.54 -16.59 -0.34
CA GLY A 136 14.75 -16.77 0.46
C GLY A 136 14.46 -16.79 1.97
N ASN A 137 13.70 -15.83 2.48
CA ASN A 137 13.34 -15.76 3.90
C ASN A 137 12.24 -16.77 4.24
N PHE A 138 11.27 -16.98 3.34
CA PHE A 138 10.25 -18.00 3.53
C PHE A 138 10.83 -19.41 3.74
N ARG A 139 11.86 -19.79 2.99
CA ARG A 139 12.50 -21.12 3.14
C ARG A 139 13.25 -21.30 4.46
N LYS A 140 13.74 -20.21 5.06
CA LYS A 140 14.50 -20.26 6.33
C LYS A 140 13.61 -20.54 7.54
N LEU A 141 12.33 -20.20 7.46
CA LEU A 141 11.37 -20.38 8.53
C LEU A 141 10.71 -21.76 8.45
N GLN A 142 10.46 -22.37 9.60
CA GLN A 142 9.64 -23.56 9.77
C GLN A 142 8.33 -23.20 10.47
N VAL A 143 7.34 -24.06 10.33
CA VAL A 143 6.15 -24.00 11.19
C VAL A 143 6.61 -24.27 12.63
N GLU A 144 5.98 -23.62 13.61
CA GLU A 144 6.35 -23.59 15.03
C GLU A 144 7.55 -22.69 15.40
N ASP A 145 8.28 -22.13 14.42
CA ASP A 145 9.34 -21.15 14.71
C ASP A 145 8.77 -19.87 15.34
N PHE A 146 9.57 -19.22 16.18
CA PHE A 146 9.25 -17.91 16.74
C PHE A 146 10.01 -16.81 16.01
N ILE A 147 9.27 -15.83 15.50
CA ILE A 147 9.79 -14.62 14.88
C ILE A 147 9.51 -13.43 15.79
N TYR A 148 10.47 -12.52 15.93
CA TYR A 148 10.24 -11.25 16.62
C TYR A 148 9.66 -10.24 15.63
N LEU A 149 8.58 -9.56 16.04
CA LEU A 149 7.85 -8.65 15.16
C LEU A 149 7.43 -7.39 15.93
N GLU A 150 7.69 -6.24 15.33
CA GLU A 150 7.14 -4.94 15.74
C GLU A 150 6.33 -4.35 14.60
N TYR A 151 5.02 -4.19 14.81
CA TYR A 151 4.12 -3.62 13.81
C TYR A 151 3.11 -2.68 14.45
N PHE A 152 2.43 -1.90 13.60
CA PHE A 152 1.43 -0.94 14.04
C PHE A 152 0.03 -1.45 13.76
N LYS A 153 -0.83 -1.41 14.79
CA LYS A 153 -2.23 -1.82 14.72
C LYS A 153 -2.97 -1.05 13.64
N ASP A 154 -3.88 -1.73 12.94
CA ASP A 154 -4.66 -1.15 11.83
C ASP A 154 -3.79 -0.57 10.69
N SER A 155 -2.56 -1.09 10.52
CA SER A 155 -1.71 -0.81 9.37
C SER A 155 -1.06 -2.07 8.80
N ASP A 156 -0.64 -1.95 7.54
CA ASP A 156 0.20 -2.93 6.86
C ASP A 156 1.71 -2.65 7.09
N LEU A 157 2.07 -1.93 8.15
CA LEU A 157 3.45 -1.52 8.43
C LEU A 157 4.07 -2.38 9.52
N ILE A 158 5.19 -3.03 9.17
CA ILE A 158 6.09 -3.68 10.10
C ILE A 158 7.35 -2.82 10.21
N LYS A 159 7.73 -2.47 11.45
CA LYS A 159 8.97 -1.77 11.75
C LYS A 159 10.14 -2.74 11.82
N ILE A 160 9.96 -3.85 12.56
CA ILE A 160 10.99 -4.87 12.78
C ILE A 160 10.39 -6.25 12.50
N LEU A 161 11.14 -7.05 11.75
CA LEU A 161 10.87 -8.47 11.53
C LEU A 161 12.19 -9.22 11.63
N GLU A 162 12.33 -10.07 12.63
CA GLU A 162 13.58 -10.74 12.95
C GLU A 162 13.37 -12.22 13.27
N PHE A 163 14.34 -13.03 12.85
CA PHE A 163 14.43 -14.44 13.17
C PHE A 163 15.88 -14.81 13.47
N ASN A 164 16.14 -15.42 14.61
CA ASN A 164 17.50 -15.79 15.04
C ASN A 164 18.50 -14.62 14.95
N ASN A 165 18.13 -13.44 15.47
CA ASN A 165 18.93 -12.20 15.44
C ASN A 165 19.31 -11.74 14.03
N ARG A 166 18.55 -12.15 13.00
CA ARG A 166 18.70 -11.69 11.63
C ARG A 166 17.43 -10.98 11.20
N LYS A 167 17.59 -9.77 10.68
CA LYS A 167 16.51 -9.04 10.04
C LYS A 167 16.04 -9.79 8.80
N LEU A 168 14.73 -10.03 8.73
CA LEU A 168 14.09 -10.59 7.55
C LEU A 168 13.43 -9.46 6.76
N GLU A 169 13.44 -9.60 5.44
CA GLU A 169 12.73 -8.71 4.54
C GLU A 169 11.35 -9.27 4.21
N TYR A 170 10.36 -8.39 4.12
CA TYR A 170 8.99 -8.73 3.77
C TYR A 170 8.54 -7.86 2.60
N ILE A 171 7.69 -8.42 1.75
CA ILE A 171 7.13 -7.76 0.57
C ILE A 171 5.87 -6.99 0.96
N ARG A 172 5.01 -7.61 1.76
CA ARG A 172 3.74 -7.04 2.21
C ARG A 172 3.35 -7.65 3.55
N TYR A 173 2.72 -6.85 4.40
CA TYR A 173 2.02 -7.34 5.58
C TYR A 173 0.54 -7.08 5.39
N GLN A 174 -0.31 -8.06 5.74
CA GLN A 174 -1.75 -7.89 5.67
C GLN A 174 -2.41 -8.36 6.97
N ILE A 175 -3.31 -7.50 7.43
CA ILE A 175 -4.23 -7.79 8.52
C ILE A 175 -5.53 -8.27 7.88
N HIS A 176 -5.83 -9.57 7.93
CA HIS A 176 -7.03 -10.09 7.27
C HIS A 176 -8.27 -9.78 8.11
N ASP A 177 -9.23 -9.04 7.53
CA ASP A 177 -10.64 -9.08 7.91
C ASP A 177 -11.41 -9.72 6.73
N ASN A 178 -11.58 -11.04 6.78
CA ASN A 178 -12.60 -11.91 6.14
C ASN A 178 -13.24 -11.57 4.76
N THR A 179 -12.69 -10.70 3.92
CA THR A 179 -13.24 -10.40 2.59
C THR A 179 -12.17 -10.56 1.52
N TRP A 180 -12.42 -11.51 0.63
CA TRP A 180 -11.65 -11.83 -0.57
C TRP A 180 -12.25 -11.08 -1.76
#